data_AF-A0A8B7DVN7-F1
#
_entry.id   AF-A0A8B7DVN7-F1
#
_cell.length_a   1.000
_cell.length_b   1.000
_cell.length_c   1.000
_cell.angle_alpha   90.00
_cell.angle_beta   90.00
_cell.angle_gamma   90.00
#
_symmetry.space_group_name_H-M   'P 1'
#
loop_
_entity.id
_entity.type
_entity.pdbx_description
1 polymer ?
#
loop_
_entity_poly.entity_id
_entity_poly.type
_entity_poly.pdbx_seq_one_letter_code
_entity_poly.pdbx_strand_id
1 'polypeptide(L)'
;MRPTLLEYLSYIFNFSSVICGPPSEYQDYCDFIEGKEFIKHKTKQNEKDPSPIIPALSKLILGYFMIGIYGLLSAKFAPIHLGDKRWKESDLISMYMFAEMSLFLTKIKYYGAFFSGEAVNNVAGLGFRGYDDNGKPCWDMLTPAHPIRLELAKNITEMVASWNILTARWLKK
;
A
#
# COMPACT_ATOMS: atom_id res chain seq x y z
N MET A 1 16.81 -20.65 5.17
CA MET A 1 16.33 -22.04 4.94
C MET A 1 16.33 -22.33 3.45
N ARG A 2 16.45 -23.59 3.02
CA ARG A 2 16.21 -23.95 1.61
C ARG A 2 14.73 -24.33 1.47
N PRO A 3 13.95 -23.64 0.62
CA PRO A 3 12.54 -23.95 0.44
C PRO A 3 12.37 -25.29 -0.27
N THR A 4 11.37 -26.06 0.16
CA THR A 4 10.86 -27.18 -0.62
C THR A 4 10.12 -26.65 -1.85
N LEU A 5 9.91 -27.51 -2.87
CA LEU A 5 9.14 -27.12 -4.05
C LEU A 5 7.71 -26.68 -3.67
N LEU A 6 7.10 -27.34 -2.69
CA LEU A 6 5.75 -27.00 -2.22
C LEU A 6 5.71 -25.61 -1.60
N GLU A 7 6.61 -25.29 -0.68
CA GLU A 7 6.63 -23.97 -0.02
C GLU A 7 6.93 -22.85 -1.04
N TYR A 8 7.81 -23.12 -2.00
CA TYR A 8 8.11 -22.16 -3.07
C TYR A 8 6.89 -21.89 -3.97
N LEU A 9 6.18 -22.94 -4.40
CA LEU A 9 4.96 -22.78 -5.20
C LEU A 9 3.84 -22.13 -4.40
N SER A 10 3.71 -22.45 -3.11
CA SER A 10 2.75 -21.82 -2.20
C SER A 10 2.99 -20.30 -2.09
N TYR A 11 4.25 -19.89 -1.98
CA TYR A 11 4.65 -18.48 -1.98
C TYR A 11 4.32 -17.78 -3.31
N ILE A 12 4.69 -18.38 -4.45
CA ILE A 12 4.42 -17.79 -5.78
C ILE A 12 2.93 -17.63 -6.04
N PHE A 13 2.15 -18.66 -5.72
CA PHE A 13 0.71 -18.71 -5.99
C PHE A 13 -0.14 -18.22 -4.82
N ASN A 14 0.46 -17.46 -3.89
CA ASN A 14 -0.29 -16.87 -2.79
C ASN A 14 -1.38 -15.92 -3.32
N PHE A 15 -2.64 -16.35 -3.21
CA PHE A 15 -3.79 -15.66 -3.78
C PHE A 15 -3.89 -14.18 -3.36
N SER A 16 -3.56 -13.88 -2.10
CA SER A 16 -3.63 -12.51 -1.57
C SER A 16 -2.59 -11.56 -2.17
N SER A 17 -1.49 -12.10 -2.72
CA SER A 17 -0.41 -11.34 -3.35
C SER A 17 -0.50 -11.33 -4.88
N VAL A 18 -1.07 -12.38 -5.51
CA VAL A 18 -1.11 -12.53 -6.97
C VAL A 18 -1.94 -11.44 -7.68
N ILE A 19 -3.03 -10.96 -7.07
CA ILE A 19 -4.02 -10.11 -7.78
C ILE A 19 -3.73 -8.61 -7.64
N CYS A 20 -3.38 -8.14 -6.45
CA CYS A 20 -3.21 -6.71 -6.16
C CYS A 20 -2.24 -6.41 -5.00
N GLY A 21 -1.68 -7.43 -4.35
CA GLY A 21 -1.09 -7.32 -3.02
C GLY A 21 0.42 -7.42 -3.04
N PRO A 22 1.13 -6.53 -2.34
CA PRO A 22 2.53 -6.20 -2.55
C PRO A 22 3.53 -7.35 -2.29
N PRO A 23 4.78 -7.23 -2.79
CA PRO A 23 5.81 -8.23 -2.51
C PRO A 23 6.04 -8.35 -1.00
N SER A 24 5.70 -9.51 -0.44
CA SER A 24 6.17 -9.92 0.87
C SER A 24 7.52 -10.61 0.71
N GLU A 25 8.32 -10.65 1.75
CA GLU A 25 9.53 -11.45 1.72
C GLU A 25 9.17 -12.93 1.94
N TYR A 26 9.96 -13.84 1.35
CA TYR A 26 9.71 -15.27 1.51
C TYR A 26 9.72 -15.70 2.98
N GLN A 27 10.61 -15.13 3.79
CA GLN A 27 10.69 -15.44 5.23
C GLN A 27 9.43 -14.99 5.98
N ASP A 28 8.94 -13.78 5.70
CA ASP A 28 7.70 -13.24 6.26
C ASP A 28 6.49 -14.12 5.89
N TYR A 29 6.47 -14.62 4.65
CA TYR A 29 5.44 -15.54 4.19
C TYR A 29 5.49 -16.89 4.92
N CYS A 30 6.68 -17.48 5.12
CA CYS A 30 6.81 -18.70 5.91
C CYS A 30 6.33 -18.50 7.34
N ASP A 31 6.77 -17.41 7.99
CA ASP A 31 6.37 -17.13 9.36
C ASP A 31 4.86 -16.87 9.49
N PHE A 32 4.23 -16.30 8.45
CA PHE A 32 2.78 -16.17 8.34
C PHE A 32 2.07 -17.53 8.21
N ILE A 33 2.49 -18.39 7.29
CA ILE A 33 1.87 -19.71 7.07
C ILE A 33 2.04 -20.63 8.28
N GLU A 34 3.19 -20.58 8.93
CA GLU A 34 3.47 -21.36 10.15
C GLU A 34 2.83 -20.73 11.41
N GLY A 35 2.19 -19.56 11.30
CA GLY A 35 1.58 -18.83 12.41
C GLY A 35 2.58 -18.29 13.45
N LYS A 36 3.88 -18.27 13.12
CA LYS A 36 4.96 -17.83 13.99
C LYS A 36 4.84 -16.35 14.35
N GLU A 37 4.29 -15.51 13.48
CA GLU A 37 4.12 -14.08 13.74
C GLU A 37 3.23 -13.80 14.96
N PHE A 38 2.12 -14.53 15.12
CA PHE A 38 1.27 -14.39 16.30
C PHE A 38 1.93 -14.96 17.56
N ILE A 39 2.73 -16.01 17.43
CA ILE A 39 3.43 -16.66 18.55
C ILE A 39 4.58 -15.76 19.06
N LYS A 40 5.37 -15.17 18.15
CA LYS A 40 6.47 -14.25 18.48
C LYS A 40 6.00 -13.04 19.27
N HIS A 41 4.76 -12.60 19.05
CA HIS A 41 4.18 -11.41 19.68
C HIS A 41 3.16 -11.72 20.79
N LYS A 42 2.97 -12.99 21.17
CA LYS A 42 2.12 -13.38 22.32
C LYS A 42 2.82 -13.09 23.65
N THR A 43 2.51 -11.96 24.26
CA THR A 43 2.83 -11.67 25.67
C THR A 43 1.72 -12.20 26.57
N LYS A 44 2.01 -12.50 27.86
CA LYS A 44 1.02 -12.99 28.86
C LYS A 44 -0.27 -12.13 28.99
N GLN A 45 -0.29 -10.91 28.46
CA GLN A 45 -1.42 -9.99 28.49
C GLN A 45 -2.32 -10.05 27.23
N ASN A 46 -1.85 -10.66 26.13
CA ASN A 46 -2.52 -10.68 24.82
C ASN A 46 -2.75 -12.12 24.33
N GLU A 47 -3.57 -12.89 25.07
CA GLU A 47 -3.92 -14.27 24.69
C GLU A 47 -4.84 -14.35 23.45
N LYS A 48 -5.60 -13.29 23.18
CA LYS A 48 -6.57 -13.24 22.09
C LYS A 48 -5.93 -12.74 20.81
N ASP A 49 -6.07 -13.50 19.73
CA ASP A 49 -5.54 -13.12 18.43
C ASP A 49 -6.18 -11.79 17.97
N PRO A 50 -5.38 -10.85 17.44
CA PRO A 50 -5.85 -9.53 17.08
C PRO A 50 -6.82 -9.61 15.91
N SER A 51 -7.93 -8.86 15.97
CA SER A 51 -8.91 -8.85 14.89
C SER A 51 -8.45 -7.97 13.72
N PRO A 52 -8.37 -8.51 12.48
CA PRO A 52 -7.99 -7.75 11.29
C PRO A 52 -9.13 -6.92 10.70
N ILE A 53 -10.38 -7.14 11.14
CA ILE A 53 -11.58 -6.67 10.44
C ILE A 53 -11.63 -5.14 10.37
N ILE A 54 -11.42 -4.45 11.50
CA ILE A 54 -11.51 -2.99 11.54
C ILE A 54 -10.39 -2.34 10.70
N PRO A 55 -9.10 -2.71 10.85
CA PRO A 55 -8.04 -2.22 9.98
C PRO A 55 -8.30 -2.48 8.49
N ALA A 56 -8.72 -3.70 8.14
CA ALA A 56 -8.97 -4.06 6.75
C ALA A 56 -10.13 -3.27 6.15
N LEU A 57 -11.26 -3.14 6.87
CA LEU A 57 -12.41 -2.34 6.42
C LEU A 57 -12.02 -0.87 6.24
N SER A 58 -11.24 -0.30 7.16
CA SER A 58 -10.76 1.08 7.04
C SER A 58 -9.93 1.29 5.77
N LYS A 59 -9.01 0.37 5.46
CA LYS A 59 -8.20 0.41 4.23
C LYS A 59 -9.04 0.20 2.99
N LEU A 60 -10.01 -0.70 3.04
CA LEU A 60 -10.92 -0.97 1.93
C LEU A 60 -11.78 0.26 1.62
N ILE A 61 -12.40 0.89 2.63
CA ILE A 61 -13.17 2.13 2.47
C ILE A 61 -12.29 3.23 1.87
N LEU A 62 -11.06 3.39 2.37
CA LEU A 62 -10.12 4.36 1.84
C LEU A 62 -9.77 4.07 0.37
N GLY A 63 -9.52 2.81 0.01
CA GLY A 63 -9.25 2.39 -1.36
C GLY A 63 -10.41 2.70 -2.31
N TYR A 64 -11.64 2.36 -1.94
CA TYR A 64 -12.83 2.68 -2.73
C TYR A 64 -13.09 4.18 -2.85
N PHE A 65 -12.86 4.94 -1.77
CA PHE A 65 -12.96 6.39 -1.80
C PHE A 65 -11.98 6.99 -2.82
N MET A 66 -10.73 6.53 -2.85
CA MET A 66 -9.73 6.96 -3.84
C MET A 66 -10.14 6.59 -5.28
N ILE A 67 -10.65 5.37 -5.50
CA ILE A 67 -11.17 4.95 -6.81
C ILE A 67 -12.35 5.83 -7.24
N GLY A 68 -13.26 6.17 -6.32
CA GLY A 68 -14.38 7.07 -6.58
C GLY A 68 -13.93 8.46 -7.03
N ILE A 69 -12.98 9.07 -6.31
CA ILE A 69 -12.37 10.36 -6.72
C ILE A 69 -11.75 10.25 -8.11
N TYR A 70 -10.97 9.19 -8.37
CA TYR A 70 -10.36 8.97 -9.67
C TYR A 70 -11.41 8.83 -10.77
N GLY A 71 -12.48 8.05 -10.55
CA GLY A 71 -13.56 7.88 -11.52
C GLY A 71 -14.26 9.19 -11.92
N LEU A 72 -14.43 10.10 -10.97
CA LEU A 72 -15.10 11.39 -11.19
C LEU A 72 -14.22 12.44 -11.87
N LEU A 73 -12.91 12.43 -11.59
CA LEU A 73 -12.01 13.53 -11.97
C LEU A 73 -10.98 13.16 -13.06
N SER A 74 -10.68 11.87 -13.25
CA SER A 74 -9.61 11.41 -14.16
C SER A 74 -9.80 11.88 -15.60
N ALA A 75 -11.04 11.88 -16.09
CA ALA A 75 -11.34 12.33 -17.45
C ALA A 75 -11.02 13.82 -17.65
N LYS A 76 -11.22 14.68 -16.65
CA LYS A 76 -10.99 16.12 -16.77
C LYS A 76 -9.51 16.49 -16.68
N PHE A 77 -8.78 15.81 -15.79
CA PHE A 77 -7.39 16.10 -15.47
C PHE A 77 -6.42 15.07 -16.04
N ALA A 78 -6.79 14.42 -17.14
CA ALA A 78 -5.92 13.46 -17.81
C ALA A 78 -4.62 14.15 -18.25
N PRO A 79 -3.43 13.52 -18.03
CA PRO A 79 -2.14 14.14 -18.39
C PRO A 79 -2.04 14.55 -19.85
N ILE A 80 -2.78 13.88 -20.75
CA ILE A 80 -2.80 14.18 -22.18
C ILE A 80 -3.26 15.62 -22.48
N HIS A 81 -4.11 16.19 -21.63
CA HIS A 81 -4.61 17.55 -21.81
C HIS A 81 -3.51 18.61 -21.64
N LEU A 82 -2.38 18.31 -20.99
CA LEU A 82 -1.22 19.22 -20.97
C LEU A 82 -0.70 19.56 -22.37
N GLY A 83 -0.95 18.69 -23.36
CA GLY A 83 -0.59 18.91 -24.76
C GLY A 83 -1.51 19.89 -25.50
N ASP A 84 -2.66 20.23 -24.93
CA ASP A 84 -3.66 21.06 -25.59
C ASP A 84 -3.21 22.51 -25.72
N LYS A 85 -3.65 23.15 -26.81
CA LYS A 85 -3.34 24.56 -27.11
C LYS A 85 -3.70 25.50 -25.94
N ARG A 86 -4.81 25.22 -25.24
CA ARG A 86 -5.28 25.95 -24.06
C ARG A 86 -4.22 26.09 -22.97
N TRP A 87 -3.50 25.01 -22.64
CA TRP A 87 -2.52 25.01 -21.57
C TRP A 87 -1.15 25.52 -22.03
N LYS A 88 -0.82 25.28 -23.30
CA LYS A 88 0.39 25.87 -23.93
C LYS A 88 0.35 27.39 -24.00
N GLU A 89 -0.83 27.97 -24.11
CA GLU A 89 -1.04 29.43 -24.15
C GLU A 89 -1.37 30.04 -22.78
N SER A 90 -1.49 29.20 -21.73
CA SER A 90 -1.76 29.65 -20.37
C SER A 90 -0.51 30.19 -19.67
N ASP A 91 -0.70 30.92 -18.58
CA ASP A 91 0.40 31.32 -17.71
C ASP A 91 1.06 30.11 -17.03
N LEU A 92 2.33 30.26 -16.68
CA LEU A 92 3.13 29.18 -16.11
C LEU A 92 2.53 28.60 -14.81
N ILE A 93 1.84 29.43 -14.01
CA ILE A 93 1.24 29.00 -12.75
C ILE A 93 0.03 28.11 -13.03
N SER A 94 -0.87 28.52 -13.91
CA SER A 94 -2.02 27.69 -14.31
C SER A 94 -1.59 26.35 -14.91
N MET A 95 -0.57 26.35 -15.77
CA MET A 95 -0.01 25.12 -16.35
C MET A 95 0.57 24.22 -15.27
N TYR A 96 1.34 24.77 -14.32
CA TYR A 96 1.91 24.03 -13.20
C TYR A 96 0.83 23.42 -12.30
N MET A 97 -0.17 24.20 -11.91
CA MET A 97 -1.28 23.73 -11.07
C MET A 97 -2.07 22.60 -11.75
N PHE A 98 -2.27 22.68 -13.06
CA PHE A 98 -2.90 21.60 -13.82
C PHE A 98 -2.03 20.34 -13.85
N ALA A 99 -0.71 20.49 -14.07
CA ALA A 99 0.23 19.38 -14.05
C ALA A 99 0.26 18.67 -12.68
N GLU A 100 0.31 19.43 -11.59
CA GLU A 100 0.26 18.89 -10.23
C GLU A 100 -1.05 18.14 -9.95
N MET A 101 -2.20 18.71 -10.32
CA MET A 101 -3.48 18.04 -10.17
C MET A 101 -3.56 16.74 -10.98
N SER A 102 -3.01 16.75 -12.20
CA SER A 102 -2.95 15.58 -13.07
C SER A 102 -2.06 14.47 -12.51
N LEU A 103 -0.89 14.84 -11.96
CA LEU A 103 0.02 13.91 -11.28
C LEU A 103 -0.63 13.34 -10.01
N PHE A 104 -1.29 14.19 -9.22
CA PHE A 104 -2.03 13.77 -8.02
C PHE A 104 -3.10 12.72 -8.34
N LEU A 105 -3.95 12.99 -9.34
CA LEU A 105 -4.99 12.03 -9.75
C LEU A 105 -4.41 10.75 -10.36
N THR A 106 -3.27 10.86 -11.05
CA THR A 106 -2.53 9.69 -11.55
C THR A 106 -2.03 8.83 -10.39
N LYS A 107 -1.65 9.40 -9.25
CA LYS A 107 -1.26 8.66 -8.03
C LYS A 107 -2.48 8.02 -7.33
N ILE A 108 -3.61 8.73 -7.26
CA ILE A 108 -4.83 8.25 -6.59
C ILE A 108 -5.30 6.89 -7.11
N LYS A 109 -5.21 6.64 -8.43
CA LYS A 109 -5.60 5.34 -9.00
C LYS A 109 -4.80 4.17 -8.39
N TYR A 110 -3.53 4.39 -8.09
CA TYR A 110 -2.67 3.37 -7.47
C TYR A 110 -3.03 3.18 -6.00
N TYR A 111 -3.33 4.25 -5.25
CA TYR A 111 -3.76 4.14 -3.85
C TYR A 111 -5.00 3.25 -3.70
N GLY A 112 -5.94 3.32 -4.65
CA GLY A 112 -7.07 2.41 -4.72
C GLY A 112 -6.66 0.95 -4.72
N ALA A 113 -5.89 0.53 -5.73
CA ALA A 113 -5.41 -0.85 -5.86
C ALA A 113 -4.55 -1.29 -4.66
N PHE A 114 -3.65 -0.41 -4.22
CA PHE A 114 -2.74 -0.61 -3.10
C PHE A 114 -3.47 -0.87 -1.78
N PHE A 115 -4.44 -0.03 -1.41
CA PHE A 115 -5.17 -0.23 -0.16
C PHE A 115 -6.18 -1.38 -0.22
N SER A 116 -6.72 -1.69 -1.39
CA SER A 116 -7.50 -2.91 -1.60
C SER A 116 -6.65 -4.16 -1.40
N GLY A 117 -5.43 -4.19 -1.97
CA GLY A 117 -4.47 -5.29 -1.77
C GLY A 117 -4.04 -5.41 -0.30
N GLU A 118 -3.74 -4.30 0.36
CA GLU A 118 -3.41 -4.27 1.79
C GLU A 118 -4.57 -4.80 2.63
N ALA A 119 -5.82 -4.41 2.33
CA ALA A 119 -6.99 -4.89 3.06
C ALA A 119 -7.16 -6.41 2.98
N VAL A 120 -7.01 -7.01 1.78
CA VAL A 120 -7.09 -8.47 1.59
C VAL A 120 -6.01 -9.20 2.39
N ASN A 121 -4.76 -8.69 2.36
CA ASN A 121 -3.66 -9.30 3.11
C ASN A 121 -3.81 -9.11 4.63
N ASN A 122 -4.39 -7.99 5.08
CA ASN A 122 -4.72 -7.79 6.49
C ASN A 122 -5.77 -8.80 6.96
N VAL A 123 -6.85 -9.02 6.18
CA VAL A 123 -7.86 -10.05 6.50
C VAL A 123 -7.23 -11.44 6.56
N ALA A 124 -6.30 -11.74 5.66
CA ALA A 124 -5.59 -13.03 5.65
C ALA A 124 -4.67 -13.20 6.86
N GLY A 125 -4.23 -12.12 7.53
CA GLY A 125 -3.31 -12.14 8.67
C GLY A 125 -1.88 -11.72 8.35
N LEU A 126 -1.49 -11.71 7.06
CA LEU A 126 -0.13 -11.38 6.60
C LEU A 126 0.27 -9.92 6.85
N GLY A 127 -0.70 -9.04 7.08
CA GLY A 127 -0.45 -7.63 7.35
C GLY A 127 -0.05 -7.28 8.79
N PHE A 128 -0.05 -8.25 9.70
CA PHE A 128 0.22 -8.03 11.12
C PHE A 128 1.71 -7.87 11.38
N ARG A 129 2.11 -6.77 12.05
CA ARG A 129 3.52 -6.51 12.42
C ARG A 129 3.82 -6.78 13.89
N GLY A 130 2.80 -6.94 14.73
CA GLY A 130 2.95 -6.99 16.19
C GLY A 130 2.13 -5.91 16.90
N TYR A 131 2.59 -5.52 18.10
CA TYR A 131 1.93 -4.53 18.95
C TYR A 131 2.79 -3.27 19.07
N ASP A 132 2.14 -2.11 19.20
CA ASP A 132 2.83 -0.86 19.55
C ASP A 132 3.20 -0.82 21.04
N ASP A 133 3.90 0.26 21.45
CA ASP A 133 4.31 0.49 22.84
C ASP A 133 3.11 0.55 23.82
N ASN A 134 1.89 0.76 23.32
CA ASN A 134 0.65 0.80 24.08
C ASN A 134 -0.11 -0.54 24.07
N GLY A 135 0.44 -1.58 23.43
CA GLY A 135 -0.18 -2.90 23.30
C GLY A 135 -1.29 -2.99 22.26
N LYS A 136 -1.43 -2.03 21.34
CA LYS A 136 -2.42 -2.04 20.25
C LYS A 136 -1.87 -2.79 19.03
N PRO A 137 -2.68 -3.64 18.37
CA PRO A 137 -2.21 -4.39 17.20
C PRO A 137 -1.96 -3.48 15.98
N CYS A 138 -0.80 -3.65 15.34
CA CYS A 138 -0.35 -2.93 14.17
C CYS A 138 -0.54 -3.76 12.89
N TRP A 139 -1.28 -3.21 11.93
CA TRP A 139 -1.69 -3.85 10.67
C TRP A 139 -1.15 -3.12 9.44
N ASP A 140 0.14 -2.83 9.47
CA ASP A 140 0.84 -1.96 8.53
C ASP A 140 2.15 -2.59 8.05
N MET A 141 2.32 -3.92 8.21
CA MET A 141 3.47 -4.66 7.68
C MET A 141 3.59 -4.50 6.16
N LEU A 142 2.45 -4.59 5.48
CA LEU A 142 2.32 -4.51 4.03
C LEU A 142 1.77 -3.16 3.54
N THR A 143 1.98 -2.07 4.29
CA THR A 143 1.57 -0.75 3.82
C THR A 143 2.36 -0.34 2.57
N PRO A 144 1.69 -0.14 1.42
CA PRO A 144 2.37 0.09 0.15
C PRO A 144 2.73 1.57 -0.09
N ALA A 145 2.02 2.51 0.55
CA ALA A 145 2.27 3.94 0.40
C ALA A 145 1.71 4.76 1.58
N HIS A 146 2.27 5.95 1.79
CA HIS A 146 1.78 6.96 2.72
C HIS A 146 1.38 8.23 1.96
N PRO A 147 0.10 8.39 1.53
CA PRO A 147 -0.30 9.49 0.64
C PRO A 147 0.02 10.88 1.19
N ILE A 148 -0.33 11.15 2.45
CA ILE A 148 -0.09 12.45 3.07
C ILE A 148 1.41 12.76 3.15
N ARG A 149 2.22 11.77 3.53
CA ARG A 149 3.67 11.93 3.63
C ARG A 149 4.31 12.12 2.26
N LEU A 150 3.76 11.48 1.23
CA LEU A 150 4.23 11.66 -0.14
C LEU A 150 3.99 13.08 -0.64
N GLU A 151 2.76 13.60 -0.48
CA GLU A 151 2.42 14.94 -0.97
C GLU A 151 3.10 16.05 -0.16
N LEU A 152 3.41 15.81 1.12
CA LEU A 152 4.10 16.77 1.99
C LEU A 152 5.61 16.50 2.13
N ALA A 153 6.17 15.65 1.27
CA ALA A 153 7.58 15.28 1.33
C ALA A 153 8.49 16.50 1.12
N LYS A 154 9.50 16.67 1.97
CA LYS A 154 10.42 17.83 1.88
C LYS A 154 11.58 17.62 0.92
N ASN A 155 11.82 16.36 0.52
CA ASN A 155 12.90 15.98 -0.37
C ASN A 155 12.53 14.70 -1.14
N ILE A 156 13.29 14.42 -2.20
CA ILE A 156 13.07 13.27 -3.08
C ILE A 156 13.22 11.95 -2.31
N THR A 157 14.13 11.88 -1.34
CA THR A 157 14.35 10.67 -0.53
C THR A 157 13.09 10.30 0.27
N GLU A 158 12.44 11.29 0.90
CA GLU A 158 11.18 11.09 1.63
C GLU A 158 10.03 10.73 0.69
N MET A 159 9.98 11.36 -0.49
CA MET A 159 9.00 11.04 -1.51
C MET A 159 9.12 9.57 -1.95
N VAL A 160 10.33 9.13 -2.32
CA VAL A 160 10.60 7.73 -2.71
C VAL A 160 10.34 6.75 -1.56
N ALA A 161 10.67 7.13 -0.32
CA ALA A 161 10.41 6.30 0.85
C ALA A 161 8.91 6.18 1.21
N SER A 162 8.05 7.02 0.65
CA SER A 162 6.60 7.05 0.93
C SER A 162 5.74 6.46 -0.19
N TRP A 163 6.34 6.14 -1.34
CA TRP A 163 5.67 5.58 -2.50
C TRP A 163 6.16 4.18 -2.82
N ASN A 164 5.24 3.23 -3.04
CA ASN A 164 5.56 1.83 -3.35
C ASN A 164 6.64 1.25 -2.41
N ILE A 165 6.40 1.43 -1.11
CA ILE A 165 7.35 1.23 -0.01
C ILE A 165 7.96 -0.17 -0.04
N LEU A 166 7.16 -1.18 -0.38
CA LEU A 166 7.58 -2.58 -0.37
C LEU A 166 8.53 -2.90 -1.53
N THR A 167 8.26 -2.35 -2.72
CA THR A 167 9.21 -2.42 -3.84
C THR A 167 10.49 -1.65 -3.50
N ALA A 168 10.38 -0.47 -2.89
CA ALA A 168 11.54 0.32 -2.49
C ALA A 168 12.38 -0.39 -1.41
N ARG A 169 11.75 -1.13 -0.49
CA ARG A 169 12.45 -1.96 0.51
C ARG A 169 13.17 -3.13 -0.16
N TRP A 170 12.51 -3.79 -1.12
CA TRP A 170 13.10 -4.88 -1.89
C TRP A 170 14.33 -4.42 -2.70
N LEU A 171 14.25 -3.26 -3.36
CA LEU A 171 15.35 -2.69 -4.16
C LEU A 171 16.56 -2.22 -3.34
N LYS A 172 16.39 -1.98 -2.03
CA LYS A 172 17.48 -1.51 -1.15
C LYS A 172 18.36 -2.64 -0.62
N LYS A 173 17.95 -3.90 -0.80
CA LYS A 173 18.72 -5.08 -0.39
C LYS A 173 19.78 -5.42 -1.44
#